data_AF-G5C635-F1
#
_entry.id   AF-G5C635-F1
#
_cell.length_a   1.000
_cell.length_b   1.000
_cell.length_c   1.000
_cell.angle_alpha   90.00
_cell.angle_beta   90.00
_cell.angle_gamma   90.00
#
_symmetry.space_group_name_H-M   'P 1'
#
loop_
_entity.id
_entity.type
_entity.pdbx_description
1 polymer ?
#
loop_
_entity_poly.entity_id
_entity_poly.type
_entity_poly.pdbx_seq_one_letter_code
_entity_poly.pdbx_strand_id
1 'polypeptide(L)'
;MLFSLIYLTALMENLLTMVLITADHHLQSPLYFFLKNLSFIDICYISVTVPKSIMNTLTDIYSISFLGCALQVFFLFVLADTEIVLLLGMSYDSYAAICYPLHYEALMNRDTCVQMVTAS
;
A
#
# COMPACT_ATOMS: atom_id res chain seq x y z
N MET A 1 12.76 19.51 -9.70
CA MET A 1 11.72 20.09 -8.82
C MET A 1 10.38 19.36 -8.91
N LEU A 2 9.83 19.11 -10.11
CA LEU A 2 8.55 18.40 -10.31
C LEU A 2 8.44 17.04 -9.58
N PHE A 3 9.47 16.18 -9.70
CA PHE A 3 9.50 14.89 -9.00
C PHE A 3 9.44 14.99 -7.46
N SER A 4 10.07 16.01 -6.87
CA SER A 4 10.04 16.21 -5.42
C SER A 4 8.68 16.73 -4.95
N LEU A 5 7.96 17.47 -5.80
CA LEU A 5 6.65 18.01 -5.47
C LEU A 5 5.60 16.90 -5.51
N ILE A 6 5.64 16.06 -6.55
CA ILE A 6 4.81 14.84 -6.66
C ILE A 6 5.06 13.90 -5.47
N TYR A 7 6.33 13.71 -5.08
CA TYR A 7 6.70 12.92 -3.91
C TYR A 7 6.02 13.41 -2.62
N LEU A 8 6.17 14.70 -2.31
CA LEU A 8 5.62 15.28 -1.09
C LEU A 8 4.09 15.24 -1.09
N THR A 9 3.45 15.52 -2.23
CA THR A 9 1.99 15.45 -2.34
C THR A 9 1.48 14.03 -2.09
N ALA A 10 2.07 13.03 -2.75
CA ALA A 10 1.64 11.64 -2.59
C ALA A 10 1.94 11.10 -1.18
N LEU A 11 3.06 11.50 -0.57
CA LEU A 11 3.39 11.13 0.81
C LEU A 11 2.40 11.74 1.80
N MET A 12 2.06 13.02 1.63
CA MET A 12 1.08 13.71 2.47
C MET A 12 -0.31 13.10 2.34
N GLU A 13 -0.74 12.74 1.13
CA GLU A 13 -2.03 12.11 0.87
C GLU A 13 -2.14 10.74 1.56
N ASN A 14 -1.15 9.86 1.37
CA ASN A 14 -1.13 8.55 2.00
C ASN A 14 -1.03 8.63 3.54
N LEU A 15 -0.24 9.57 4.06
CA LEU A 15 -0.13 9.79 5.50
C LEU A 15 -1.44 10.32 6.09
N LEU A 16 -2.09 11.26 5.40
CA LEU A 16 -3.37 11.80 5.81
C LEU A 16 -4.45 10.71 5.84
N THR A 17 -4.50 9.85 4.82
CA THR A 17 -5.38 8.68 4.78
C THR A 17 -5.12 7.75 5.96
N MET A 18 -3.86 7.43 6.25
CA MET A 18 -3.50 6.58 7.40
C MET A 18 -3.94 7.20 8.74
N VAL A 19 -3.74 8.51 8.93
CA VAL A 19 -4.13 9.24 10.14
C VAL A 19 -5.65 9.29 10.28
N LEU A 20 -6.37 9.59 9.19
CA LEU A 20 -7.83 9.65 9.17
C LEU A 20 -8.45 8.31 9.54
N ILE A 21 -7.93 7.22 8.96
CA ILE A 21 -8.34 5.84 9.27
C ILE A 21 -8.06 5.49 10.75
N THR A 22 -6.97 6.00 11.32
CA THR A 22 -6.60 5.70 12.72
C THR A 22 -7.39 6.56 13.71
N ALA A 23 -7.79 7.77 13.33
CA ALA A 23 -8.50 8.71 14.18
C ALA A 23 -10.00 8.37 14.31
N ASP A 24 -10.60 7.77 13.28
CA ASP A 24 -12.02 7.45 13.27
C ASP A 24 -12.31 6.02 13.76
N HIS A 25 -12.60 5.89 15.05
CA HIS A 25 -12.84 4.60 15.71
C HIS A 25 -14.22 3.99 15.38
N HIS A 26 -15.13 4.77 14.77
CA HIS A 26 -16.48 4.31 14.39
C HIS A 26 -16.51 3.49 13.10
N LEU A 27 -15.39 3.39 12.38
CA LEU A 27 -15.27 2.69 11.11
C LEU A 27 -14.34 1.46 11.20
N GLN A 28 -14.41 0.68 12.29
CA GLN A 28 -13.68 -0.59 12.47
C GLN A 28 -14.20 -1.73 11.56
N SER A 29 -14.28 -1.48 10.26
CA SER A 29 -14.54 -2.50 9.24
C SER A 29 -13.22 -3.07 8.70
N PRO A 30 -13.15 -4.37 8.34
CA PRO A 30 -12.01 -5.00 7.68
C PRO A 30 -11.46 -4.21 6.47
N LEU A 31 -12.32 -3.49 5.75
CA LEU A 31 -11.92 -2.56 4.67
C LEU A 31 -10.88 -1.52 5.12
N TYR A 32 -11.03 -0.94 6.31
CA TYR A 32 -10.13 0.09 6.83
C TYR A 32 -8.76 -0.47 7.19
N PHE A 33 -8.69 -1.73 7.61
CA PHE A 33 -7.43 -2.43 7.81
C PHE A 33 -6.70 -2.61 6.47
N PHE A 34 -7.40 -3.03 5.41
CA PHE A 34 -6.80 -3.14 4.08
C PHE A 34 -6.30 -1.78 3.57
N LEU A 35 -7.10 -0.72 3.69
CA LEU A 35 -6.72 0.65 3.27
C LEU A 35 -5.49 1.17 4.01
N LYS A 36 -5.37 0.87 5.32
CA LYS A 36 -4.19 1.25 6.11
C LYS A 36 -2.92 0.55 5.59
N ASN A 37 -3.00 -0.75 5.30
CA ASN A 37 -1.87 -1.49 4.75
C ASN A 37 -1.52 -1.01 3.33
N LEU A 38 -2.53 -0.69 2.51
CA LEU A 38 -2.35 -0.14 1.18
C LEU A 38 -1.62 1.21 1.21
N SER A 39 -2.07 2.14 2.07
CA SER A 39 -1.40 3.45 2.25
C SER A 39 0.05 3.31 2.71
N PHE A 40 0.35 2.30 3.53
CA PHE A 40 1.73 2.02 3.95
C PHE A 40 2.59 1.49 2.79
N ILE A 41 2.05 0.57 1.98
CA ILE A 41 2.72 0.05 0.79
C ILE A 41 2.97 1.15 -0.22
N ASP A 42 2.01 2.06 -0.44
CA ASP A 42 2.17 3.21 -1.33
C ASP A 42 3.32 4.12 -0.88
N ILE A 43 3.42 4.41 0.41
CA ILE A 43 4.54 5.17 0.98
C ILE A 43 5.87 4.45 0.73
N CYS A 44 5.93 3.14 0.93
CA CYS A 44 7.12 2.33 0.64
C CYS A 44 7.47 2.35 -0.86
N TYR A 45 6.49 2.19 -1.73
CA TYR A 45 6.66 2.15 -3.19
C TYR A 45 7.20 3.48 -3.72
N ILE A 46 6.62 4.60 -3.26
CA ILE A 46 7.07 5.96 -3.58
C ILE A 46 8.48 6.21 -3.02
N SER A 47 8.78 5.76 -1.80
CA SER A 47 10.10 5.90 -1.17
C SER A 47 11.19 5.06 -1.83
N VAL A 48 10.86 3.94 -2.48
CA VAL A 48 11.84 3.13 -3.21
C VAL A 48 12.11 3.73 -4.60
N THR A 49 11.07 4.23 -5.27
CA THR A 49 11.15 4.66 -6.67
C THR A 49 11.63 6.10 -6.83
N VAL A 50 11.12 7.02 -6.00
CA VAL A 50 11.28 8.46 -6.23
C VAL A 50 12.63 9.04 -5.78
N PRO A 51 13.24 8.62 -4.65
CA PRO A 51 14.57 9.11 -4.26
C PRO A 51 15.64 8.81 -5.29
N LYS A 52 15.49 7.71 -6.04
CA LYS A 52 16.36 7.36 -7.17
C LYS A 52 16.22 8.34 -8.33
N SER A 53 14.99 8.65 -8.74
CA SER A 53 14.73 9.63 -9.80
C SER A 53 15.20 11.05 -9.43
N ILE A 54 15.05 11.42 -8.15
CA ILE A 54 15.55 12.70 -7.61
C ILE A 54 17.08 12.73 -7.66
N MET A 55 17.77 11.67 -7.24
CA MET A 55 19.23 11.58 -7.25
C MET A 55 19.80 11.58 -8.67
N ASN A 56 19.17 10.85 -9.60
CA ASN A 56 19.53 10.87 -11.03
C ASN A 56 19.50 12.29 -11.61
N THR A 57 18.44 13.03 -11.31
CA THR A 57 18.23 14.39 -11.84
C THR A 57 19.18 15.41 -11.21
N LEU A 58 19.60 15.20 -9.96
CA LEU A 58 20.51 16.11 -9.23
C LEU A 58 21.98 15.89 -9.58
N THR A 59 22.37 14.65 -9.88
CA THR A 59 23.78 14.30 -10.13
C THR A 59 24.11 14.13 -11.61
N ASP A 60 23.11 14.14 -12.50
CA ASP A 60 23.24 13.82 -13.95
C ASP A 60 23.90 12.44 -14.21
N ILE A 61 23.98 11.60 -13.18
CA ILE A 61 24.57 10.27 -13.22
C ILE A 61 23.44 9.26 -13.18
N TYR A 62 23.14 8.69 -14.35
CA TYR A 62 22.07 7.70 -14.57
C TYR A 62 22.48 6.27 -14.20
N SER A 63 23.58 6.10 -13.45
CA SER A 63 24.16 4.79 -13.17
C SER A 63 23.74 4.27 -11.82
N ILE A 64 23.04 3.14 -11.82
CA ILE A 64 22.69 2.38 -10.61
C ILE A 64 23.64 1.19 -10.46
N SER A 65 24.07 0.90 -9.23
CA SER A 65 24.77 -0.35 -8.94
C SER A 65 23.86 -1.54 -9.24
N PHE A 66 24.41 -2.63 -9.77
CA PHE A 66 23.66 -3.86 -10.05
C PHE A 66 22.86 -4.33 -8.82
N LEU A 67 23.47 -4.27 -7.62
CA LEU A 67 22.80 -4.63 -6.37
C LEU A 67 21.64 -3.68 -6.03
N GLY A 68 21.80 -2.38 -6.31
CA GLY A 68 20.75 -1.39 -6.10
C GLY A 68 19.57 -1.57 -7.05
N CYS A 69 19.84 -1.96 -8.30
CA CYS A 69 18.80 -2.29 -9.28
C CYS A 69 18.07 -3.58 -8.89
N ALA A 70 18.81 -4.63 -8.52
CA ALA A 70 18.23 -5.90 -8.09
C ALA A 70 17.31 -5.72 -6.86
N LEU A 71 17.76 -4.95 -5.86
CA LEU A 71 16.93 -4.64 -4.69
C LEU A 71 15.70 -3.79 -5.06
N GLN A 72 15.86 -2.77 -5.91
CA GLN A 72 14.74 -1.93 -6.34
C GLN A 72 13.68 -2.76 -7.06
N VAL A 73 14.07 -3.60 -8.01
CA VAL A 73 13.16 -4.49 -8.74
C VAL A 73 12.50 -5.49 -7.79
N PHE A 74 13.27 -6.10 -6.89
CA PHE A 74 12.73 -7.03 -5.88
C PHE A 74 11.66 -6.38 -5.00
N PHE A 75 11.95 -5.21 -4.42
CA PHE A 75 10.98 -4.50 -3.59
C PHE A 75 9.76 -4.05 -4.40
N LEU A 76 9.93 -3.60 -5.65
CA LEU A 76 8.81 -3.23 -6.51
C LEU A 76 7.87 -4.41 -6.77
N PHE A 77 8.40 -5.59 -7.08
CA PHE A 77 7.59 -6.78 -7.28
C PHE A 77 6.84 -7.19 -6.02
N VAL A 78 7.53 -7.29 -4.87
CA VAL A 78 6.89 -7.69 -3.60
C VAL A 78 5.81 -6.69 -3.18
N LEU A 79 6.08 -5.39 -3.32
CA LEU A 79 5.10 -4.35 -2.98
C LEU A 79 3.89 -4.38 -3.92
N ALA A 80 4.11 -4.56 -5.22
CA ALA A 80 3.03 -4.66 -6.22
C ALA A 80 2.17 -5.92 -6.02
N ASP A 81 2.80 -7.07 -5.74
CA ASP A 81 2.06 -8.30 -5.44
C ASP A 81 1.19 -8.13 -4.19
N THR A 82 1.75 -7.51 -3.14
CA THR A 82 1.00 -7.22 -1.91
C THR A 82 -0.15 -6.23 -2.16
N GLU A 83 0.08 -5.19 -2.97
CA GLU A 83 -0.96 -4.23 -3.39
C GLU A 83 -2.14 -4.94 -4.07
N ILE A 84 -1.85 -5.84 -5.02
CA ILE A 84 -2.87 -6.62 -5.72
C ILE A 84 -3.65 -7.50 -4.74
N VAL A 85 -2.99 -8.17 -3.79
CA VAL A 85 -3.66 -9.01 -2.79
C VAL A 85 -4.57 -8.17 -1.89
N LEU A 86 -4.15 -6.98 -1.48
CA LEU A 86 -4.99 -6.06 -0.68
C LEU A 86 -6.19 -5.57 -1.48
N LEU A 87 -6.00 -5.16 -2.74
CA LEU A 87 -7.08 -4.74 -3.64
C LEU A 87 -8.09 -5.87 -3.86
N LEU A 88 -7.59 -7.09 -4.08
CA LEU A 88 -8.42 -8.29 -4.18
C LEU A 88 -9.20 -8.51 -2.89
N GLY A 89 -8.56 -8.41 -1.73
CA GLY A 89 -9.19 -8.52 -0.41
C GLY A 89 -10.33 -7.50 -0.23
N MET A 90 -10.13 -6.24 -0.61
CA MET A 90 -11.17 -5.20 -0.56
C MET A 90 -12.33 -5.46 -1.54
N SER A 91 -12.02 -5.97 -2.74
CA SER A 91 -13.07 -6.34 -3.70
C SER A 91 -13.89 -7.54 -3.22
N TYR A 92 -13.21 -8.50 -2.57
CA TYR A 92 -13.83 -9.68 -1.98
C TYR A 92 -14.69 -9.32 -0.76
N ASP A 93 -14.25 -8.35 0.05
CA ASP A 93 -15.03 -7.75 1.14
C ASP A 93 -16.38 -7.23 0.65
N SER A 94 -16.35 -6.37 -0.36
CA SER A 94 -17.57 -5.82 -0.95
C SER A 94 -18.46 -6.90 -1.58
N TYR A 95 -17.87 -7.91 -2.23
CA TYR A 95 -18.60 -9.04 -2.80
C TYR A 95 -19.27 -9.90 -1.72
N ALA A 96 -18.55 -10.25 -0.66
CA ALA A 96 -19.05 -11.07 0.44
C ALA A 96 -20.16 -10.35 1.22
N ALA A 97 -20.06 -9.03 1.41
CA ALA A 97 -21.10 -8.23 2.04
C ALA A 97 -22.42 -8.26 1.27
N ILE A 98 -22.35 -8.27 -0.07
CA ILE A 98 -23.53 -8.30 -0.96
C ILE A 98 -24.11 -9.72 -1.06
N CYS A 99 -23.26 -10.72 -1.27
CA CYS A 99 -23.71 -12.08 -1.54
C CYS A 99 -24.02 -12.90 -0.27
N TYR A 100 -23.42 -12.55 0.88
CA TYR A 100 -23.52 -13.33 2.11
C TYR A 100 -23.69 -12.47 3.38
N PRO A 101 -24.72 -11.58 3.45
CA PRO A 101 -24.87 -10.62 4.54
C PRO A 101 -24.98 -11.26 5.94
N LEU A 102 -25.55 -12.47 6.08
CA LEU A 102 -25.66 -13.18 7.37
C LEU A 102 -24.38 -13.90 7.83
N HIS A 103 -23.45 -14.20 6.92
CA HIS A 103 -22.18 -14.87 7.26
C HIS A 103 -20.98 -13.92 7.20
N TYR A 104 -21.18 -12.68 6.76
CA TYR A 104 -20.13 -11.69 6.59
C TYR A 104 -19.36 -11.41 7.88
N GLU A 105 -20.04 -11.23 9.01
CA GLU A 105 -19.41 -11.00 10.33
C GLU A 105 -18.55 -12.18 10.80
N ALA A 106 -18.88 -13.41 10.37
CA ALA A 106 -18.13 -14.62 10.71
C ALA A 106 -16.97 -14.90 9.75
N LEU A 107 -17.08 -14.48 8.49
CA LEU A 107 -16.04 -14.67 7.46
C LEU A 107 -14.95 -13.58 7.52
N MET A 108 -15.36 -12.34 7.78
CA MET A 108 -14.48 -11.17 7.71
C MET A 108 -14.20 -10.60 9.11
N ASN A 109 -13.35 -11.31 9.84
CA ASN A 109 -12.82 -10.88 11.14
C ASN A 109 -11.37 -10.39 10.97
N ARG A 110 -10.87 -9.63 11.95
CA ARG A 110 -9.50 -9.12 11.96
C ARG A 110 -8.46 -10.23 11.78
N ASP A 111 -8.73 -11.44 12.28
CA ASP A 111 -7.84 -12.59 12.15
C ASP A 111 -7.76 -13.13 10.71
N THR A 112 -8.88 -13.20 9.98
CA THR A 112 -8.86 -13.61 8.55
C THR A 112 -8.21 -12.54 7.67
N CYS A 113 -8.38 -11.26 8.03
CA CYS A 113 -7.71 -10.15 7.39
C CYS A 113 -6.18 -10.20 7.57
N VAL A 114 -5.72 -10.50 8.79
CA VAL A 114 -4.29 -10.72 9.09
C VAL A 114 -3.76 -11.97 8.37
N GLN A 115 -4.54 -13.04 8.27
CA GLN A 115 -4.15 -14.23 7.50
C GLN A 115 -3.97 -13.92 6.01
N MET A 116 -4.85 -13.12 5.39
CA MET A 116 -4.67 -12.72 3.99
C MET A 116 -3.38 -11.90 3.79
N VAL A 117 -3.10 -10.96 4.68
CA VAL A 117 -1.90 -10.11 4.59
C VAL A 117 -0.60 -10.88 4.90
N THR A 118 -0.65 -11.91 5.73
CA THR A 118 0.52 -12.75 6.05
C THR A 118 0.77 -13.86 5.05
N ALA A 119 -0.24 -14.21 4.23
CA ALA A 119 -0.12 -15.20 3.17
C ALA A 119 0.34 -14.58 1.82
N SER A 120 0.28 -13.25 1.67
CA SER A 120 0.90 -12.49 0.58
C SER A 120 2.41 -12.44 0.65
#